data_AF-A0A0L0UQL8-F1
#
_entry.id   AF-A0A0L0UQL8-F1
#
_cell.length_a   1.000
_cell.length_b   1.000
_cell.length_c   1.000
_cell.angle_alpha   90.00
_cell.angle_beta   90.00
_cell.angle_gamma   90.00
#
_symmetry.space_group_name_H-M   'P 1'
#
loop_
_entity.id
_entity.type
_entity.pdbx_description
1 polymer ?
#
loop_
_entity_poly.entity_id
_entity_poly.type
_entity_poly.pdbx_seq_one_letter_code
_entity_poly.pdbx_strand_id
1 'polypeptide(L)'
;MVKYQEETPRVVMKTYLNLIPLRHGYIPMKCDDLNYLHKQNREIDKGFPPCRCSNCAPEEAALLRANMMKLKVSNFEDLLDHPENLTHKLPLTTNAPLKKSLPAQVSKAEKLSPALDHLAATLVKEFNTFFFKTYKNAPSFLPCKLFGFLEANYIAEGFDSTKGTKDIRDLMGGELMDGQLDMLYECVLY
;
A
#
# COMPACT_ATOMS: atom_id res chain seq x y z
N MET A 1 -33.88 11.64 23.27
CA MET A 1 -32.82 12.66 23.26
C MET A 1 -31.51 11.98 23.62
N VAL A 2 -30.65 11.69 22.65
CA VAL A 2 -29.30 11.16 22.93
C VAL A 2 -28.33 12.25 22.50
N LYS A 3 -27.52 12.71 23.46
CA LYS A 3 -26.59 13.81 23.33
C LYS A 3 -25.39 13.36 22.49
N TYR A 4 -25.05 14.14 21.46
CA TYR A 4 -23.75 14.08 20.80
C TYR A 4 -22.72 14.70 21.74
N GLN A 5 -21.67 13.95 22.08
CA GLN A 5 -20.45 14.52 22.64
C GLN A 5 -19.50 14.86 21.49
N GLU A 6 -19.07 16.11 21.47
CA GLU A 6 -18.04 16.64 20.59
C GLU A 6 -16.69 16.06 21.00
N GLU A 7 -16.02 15.37 20.07
CA GLU A 7 -14.58 15.10 20.16
C GLU A 7 -13.87 15.74 18.97
N THR A 8 -12.82 16.49 19.32
CA THR A 8 -11.96 17.34 18.49
C THR A 8 -11.31 16.62 17.30
N PRO A 9 -11.03 17.33 16.19
CA PRO A 9 -10.65 16.71 14.92
C PRO A 9 -9.18 16.33 14.91
N ARG A 10 -8.87 15.04 15.13
CA ARG A 10 -7.68 14.45 14.50
C ARG A 10 -8.02 14.32 13.02
N VAL A 11 -7.08 14.65 12.16
CA VAL A 11 -7.21 14.57 10.70
C VAL A 11 -7.38 13.10 10.31
N VAL A 12 -8.59 12.58 10.47
CA VAL A 12 -9.01 11.29 9.95
C VAL A 12 -9.41 11.59 8.52
N MET A 13 -8.51 11.22 7.61
CA MET A 13 -8.74 10.97 6.19
C MET A 13 -10.22 10.63 5.99
N LYS A 14 -11.00 11.58 5.44
CA LYS A 14 -12.41 11.34 5.09
C LYS A 14 -12.37 10.26 4.02
N THR A 15 -12.53 9.02 4.44
CA THR A 15 -12.70 7.89 3.57
C THR A 15 -14.01 8.11 2.82
N TYR A 16 -13.91 8.64 1.60
CA TYR A 16 -14.92 8.49 0.55
C TYR A 16 -15.05 7.02 0.07
N LEU A 17 -14.40 6.07 0.74
CA LEU A 17 -14.93 4.72 0.84
C LEU A 17 -15.91 4.68 2.01
N ASN A 18 -17.20 4.77 1.72
CA ASN A 18 -18.21 4.15 2.57
C ASN A 18 -17.90 2.64 2.64
N LEU A 19 -17.00 2.27 3.55
CA LEU A 19 -16.70 0.92 4.02
C LEU A 19 -17.91 0.41 4.83
N ILE A 20 -19.09 0.45 4.22
CA ILE A 20 -20.21 -0.40 4.59
C ILE A 20 -19.71 -1.80 4.22
N PRO A 21 -19.24 -2.57 5.20
CA PRO A 21 -18.18 -3.56 5.03
C PRO A 21 -18.68 -4.72 4.20
N LEU A 22 -17.72 -5.55 3.78
CA LEU A 22 -17.81 -6.88 3.17
C LEU A 22 -18.85 -7.79 3.85
N ARG A 23 -20.15 -7.48 3.78
CA ARG A 23 -21.23 -8.28 4.41
C ARG A 23 -21.22 -9.73 3.90
N HIS A 24 -20.61 -9.94 2.72
CA HIS A 24 -20.50 -11.20 2.02
C HIS A 24 -19.05 -11.69 1.89
N GLY A 25 -18.08 -11.06 2.57
CA GLY A 25 -16.69 -11.50 2.60
C GLY A 25 -15.84 -11.20 1.35
N TYR A 26 -16.39 -10.55 0.32
CA TYR A 26 -15.65 -10.10 -0.86
C TYR A 26 -16.18 -8.77 -1.41
N ILE A 27 -15.35 -8.08 -2.22
CA ILE A 27 -15.73 -6.86 -2.94
C ILE A 27 -16.22 -7.28 -4.33
N PRO A 28 -17.49 -7.02 -4.67
CA PRO A 28 -17.98 -7.24 -6.04
C PRO A 28 -17.21 -6.40 -7.05
N MET A 29 -16.54 -7.06 -7.99
CA MET A 29 -15.76 -6.40 -9.04
C MET A 29 -16.56 -6.13 -10.32
N LYS A 30 -17.79 -6.63 -10.38
CA LYS A 30 -18.68 -6.49 -11.54
C LYS A 30 -20.00 -5.86 -11.13
N CYS A 31 -20.62 -5.14 -12.07
CA CYS A 31 -21.88 -4.44 -11.86
C CYS A 31 -23.11 -5.36 -11.93
N ASP A 32 -22.95 -6.60 -12.40
CA ASP A 32 -24.00 -7.63 -12.46
C ASP A 32 -24.03 -8.53 -11.21
N ASP A 33 -23.11 -8.35 -10.27
CA ASP A 33 -23.08 -9.11 -9.03
C ASP A 33 -24.30 -8.77 -8.15
N LEU A 34 -25.00 -9.80 -7.67
CA LEU A 34 -26.20 -9.64 -6.87
C LEU A 34 -25.96 -8.81 -5.59
N ASN A 35 -24.80 -8.97 -4.96
CA ASN A 35 -24.45 -8.21 -3.76
C ASN A 35 -24.16 -6.74 -4.07
N TYR A 36 -23.63 -6.46 -5.26
CA TYR A 36 -23.51 -5.09 -5.75
C TYR A 36 -24.89 -4.46 -6.00
N LEU A 37 -25.78 -5.15 -6.70
CA LEU A 37 -27.14 -4.67 -6.99
C LEU A 37 -27.94 -4.43 -5.70
N HIS A 38 -27.87 -5.35 -4.73
CA HIS A 38 -28.50 -5.17 -3.42
C HIS A 38 -27.97 -3.94 -2.66
N LYS A 39 -26.65 -3.69 -2.73
CA LYS A 39 -26.02 -2.52 -2.12
C LYS A 39 -26.54 -1.23 -2.78
N GLN A 40 -26.53 -1.19 -4.11
CA GLN A 40 -26.96 -0.04 -4.90
C GLN A 40 -28.42 0.30 -4.61
N ASN A 41 -29.32 -0.68 -4.64
CA ASN A 41 -30.74 -0.47 -4.35
C ASN A 41 -30.95 0.07 -2.93
N ARG A 42 -30.26 -0.50 -1.93
CA ARG A 42 -30.34 -0.01 -0.55
C ARG A 42 -29.87 1.45 -0.41
N GLU A 43 -28.83 1.85 -1.15
CA GLU A 43 -28.33 3.23 -1.13
C GLU A 43 -29.34 4.19 -1.75
N ILE A 44 -29.99 3.79 -2.85
CA ILE A 44 -31.09 4.54 -3.47
C ILE A 44 -32.28 4.67 -2.50
N ASP A 45 -32.74 3.55 -1.92
CA ASP A 45 -33.88 3.51 -0.99
C ASP A 45 -33.68 4.40 0.23
N LYS A 46 -32.43 4.54 0.68
CA LYS A 46 -32.06 5.37 1.84
C LYS A 46 -31.71 6.82 1.46
N GLY A 47 -31.80 7.19 0.18
CA GLY A 47 -31.52 8.54 -0.30
C GLY A 47 -30.05 8.94 -0.16
N PHE A 48 -29.11 8.00 -0.27
CA PHE A 48 -27.69 8.34 -0.31
C PHE A 48 -27.37 9.13 -1.59
N PRO A 49 -26.35 10.00 -1.56
CA PRO A 49 -25.85 10.63 -2.78
C PRO A 49 -25.39 9.56 -3.78
N PRO A 50 -25.45 9.86 -5.10
CA PRO A 50 -25.00 8.94 -6.14
C PRO A 50 -23.58 8.44 -5.88
N CYS A 51 -23.41 7.13 -5.91
CA CYS A 51 -22.12 6.50 -5.70
C CYS A 51 -21.21 6.74 -6.92
N ARG A 52 -19.96 7.14 -6.68
CA ARG A 52 -18.94 7.43 -7.71
C ARG A 52 -17.82 6.38 -7.74
N CYS A 53 -18.08 5.16 -7.28
CA CYS A 53 -17.08 4.09 -7.32
C CYS A 53 -16.85 3.60 -8.76
N SER A 54 -15.82 2.78 -8.97
CA SER A 54 -15.47 2.25 -10.30
C SER A 54 -16.57 1.42 -10.98
N ASN A 55 -17.54 0.89 -10.23
CA ASN A 55 -18.67 0.14 -10.78
C ASN A 55 -19.85 1.06 -11.12
N CYS A 56 -20.05 2.15 -10.36
CA CYS A 56 -21.14 3.10 -10.56
C CYS A 56 -20.80 4.21 -11.57
N ALA A 57 -19.52 4.60 -11.65
CA ALA A 57 -19.00 5.64 -12.53
C ALA A 57 -17.70 5.15 -13.25
N PRO A 58 -17.81 4.19 -14.18
CA PRO A 58 -16.65 3.53 -14.79
C PRO A 58 -15.78 4.47 -15.64
N GLU A 59 -16.37 5.47 -16.30
CA GLU A 59 -15.66 6.45 -17.13
C GLU A 59 -14.82 7.42 -16.30
N GLU A 60 -15.41 8.02 -15.26
CA GLU A 60 -14.71 8.88 -14.30
C GLU A 60 -13.57 8.13 -13.60
N ALA A 61 -13.84 6.89 -13.16
CA ALA A 61 -12.81 6.04 -12.57
C ALA A 61 -11.68 5.71 -13.56
N ALA A 62 -11.99 5.52 -14.85
CA ALA A 62 -10.97 5.30 -15.87
C ALA A 62 -10.11 6.55 -16.10
N LEU A 63 -10.74 7.74 -16.10
CA LEU A 63 -10.04 9.03 -16.25
C LEU A 63 -9.08 9.29 -15.08
N LEU A 64 -9.53 9.04 -13.85
CA LEU A 64 -8.73 9.13 -12.64
C LEU A 64 -7.55 8.15 -12.69
N ARG A 65 -7.78 6.88 -13.05
CA ARG A 65 -6.72 5.87 -13.19
C ARG A 65 -5.67 6.29 -14.23
N ALA A 66 -6.11 6.79 -15.38
CA ALA A 66 -5.21 7.22 -16.46
C ALA A 66 -4.35 8.44 -16.06
N ASN A 67 -4.80 9.24 -15.10
CA ASN A 67 -4.12 10.45 -14.65
C ASN A 67 -3.61 10.34 -13.20
N MET A 68 -3.52 9.14 -12.63
CA MET A 68 -3.13 8.93 -11.24
C MET A 68 -1.77 9.55 -10.90
N MET A 69 -0.84 9.65 -11.87
CA MET A 69 0.45 10.32 -11.72
C MET A 69 0.36 11.85 -11.56
N LYS A 70 -0.76 12.47 -11.94
CA LYS A 70 -1.02 13.91 -11.80
C LYS A 70 -1.72 14.24 -10.48
N LEU A 71 -2.20 13.23 -9.76
CA LEU A 71 -2.83 13.39 -8.45
C LEU A 71 -1.76 13.65 -7.39
N LYS A 72 -1.98 14.70 -6.62
CA LYS A 72 -1.20 15.14 -5.47
C LYS A 72 -2.14 15.25 -4.28
N VAL A 73 -1.61 15.16 -3.07
CA VAL A 73 -2.41 15.32 -1.83
C VAL A 73 -3.22 16.62 -1.86
N SER A 74 -2.63 17.70 -2.39
CA SER A 74 -3.27 19.02 -2.46
C SER A 74 -4.39 19.16 -3.49
N ASN A 75 -4.51 18.26 -4.47
CA ASN A 75 -5.52 18.35 -5.54
C ASN A 75 -6.39 17.08 -5.63
N PHE A 76 -6.21 16.13 -4.70
CA PHE A 76 -6.84 14.83 -4.78
C PHE A 76 -8.36 14.90 -4.63
N GLU A 77 -8.84 15.59 -3.59
CA GLU A 77 -10.28 15.72 -3.32
C GLU A 77 -10.99 16.48 -4.45
N ASP A 78 -10.43 17.61 -4.90
CA ASP A 78 -10.98 18.40 -5.99
C ASP A 78 -11.08 17.58 -7.30
N LEU A 79 -10.09 16.73 -7.59
CA LEU A 79 -10.09 15.89 -8.78
C LEU A 79 -10.96 14.63 -8.64
N LEU A 80 -11.23 14.17 -7.42
CA LEU A 80 -12.26 13.15 -7.16
C LEU A 80 -13.67 13.70 -7.37
N ASP A 81 -13.90 14.95 -6.97
CA ASP A 81 -15.20 15.58 -7.11
C ASP A 81 -15.46 16.10 -8.53
N HIS A 82 -14.39 16.52 -9.21
CA HIS A 82 -14.39 17.10 -10.55
C HIS A 82 -13.32 16.46 -11.46
N PRO A 83 -13.46 15.19 -11.82
CA PRO A 83 -12.50 14.49 -12.68
C PRO A 83 -12.38 15.12 -14.07
N GLU A 84 -13.38 15.88 -14.54
CA GLU A 84 -13.36 16.67 -15.78
C GLU A 84 -12.26 17.75 -15.80
N ASN A 85 -11.80 18.19 -14.64
CA ASN A 85 -10.69 19.15 -14.53
C ASN A 85 -9.33 18.52 -14.89
N LEU A 86 -9.27 17.19 -15.01
CA LEU A 86 -8.14 16.51 -15.63
C LEU A 86 -8.14 16.84 -17.12
N THR A 87 -7.36 17.87 -17.49
CA THR A 87 -7.08 18.21 -18.91
C THR A 87 -6.92 16.94 -19.77
N HIS A 88 -7.84 16.79 -20.73
CA HIS A 88 -7.93 15.71 -21.71
C HIS A 88 -6.66 15.64 -22.58
N LYS A 89 -5.57 15.13 -22.01
CA LYS A 89 -4.55 14.44 -22.76
C LYS A 89 -4.48 13.05 -22.16
N LEU A 90 -5.35 12.18 -22.66
CA LEU A 90 -5.08 10.75 -22.64
C LEU A 90 -3.69 10.61 -23.26
N PRO A 91 -2.64 10.20 -22.53
CA PRO A 91 -1.49 9.68 -23.21
C PRO A 91 -2.02 8.45 -23.95
N LEU A 92 -2.20 8.56 -25.27
CA LEU A 92 -2.25 7.43 -26.18
C LEU A 92 -0.88 6.77 -26.13
N THR A 93 -0.60 6.14 -25.01
CA THR A 93 0.52 5.26 -24.85
C THR A 93 -0.07 4.08 -24.12
N THR A 94 -0.32 3.04 -24.90
CA THR A 94 -0.31 1.65 -24.47
C THR A 94 1.03 1.35 -23.79
N ASN A 95 1.27 1.98 -22.65
CA ASN A 95 2.35 1.59 -21.79
C ASN A 95 1.71 0.51 -20.94
N ALA A 96 1.99 -0.73 -21.35
CA ALA A 96 2.06 -1.88 -20.46
C ALA A 96 2.46 -1.41 -19.06
N PRO A 97 1.94 -2.03 -17.97
CA PRO A 97 2.24 -1.63 -16.60
C PRO A 97 3.70 -1.26 -16.57
N LEU A 98 4.02 -0.01 -16.19
CA LEU A 98 5.40 0.40 -16.01
C LEU A 98 5.88 -0.61 -14.98
N LYS A 99 6.50 -1.70 -15.45
CA LYS A 99 7.15 -2.66 -14.59
C LYS A 99 8.01 -1.72 -13.81
N LYS A 100 7.78 -1.63 -12.49
CA LYS A 100 8.88 -1.27 -11.62
C LYS A 100 9.97 -2.18 -12.13
N SER A 101 10.91 -1.61 -12.87
CA SER A 101 12.11 -2.32 -13.17
C SER A 101 12.71 -2.41 -11.78
N LEU A 102 12.32 -3.46 -11.07
CA LEU A 102 13.30 -4.17 -10.27
C LEU A 102 14.51 -4.21 -11.19
N PRO A 103 15.66 -3.64 -10.78
CA PRO A 103 16.90 -3.81 -11.52
C PRO A 103 16.89 -5.26 -11.98
N ALA A 104 16.99 -5.46 -13.31
CA ALA A 104 16.83 -6.76 -13.93
C ALA A 104 17.47 -7.78 -12.99
N GLN A 105 16.68 -8.74 -12.47
CA GLN A 105 17.22 -9.80 -11.63
C GLN A 105 18.48 -10.25 -12.34
N VAL A 106 19.63 -9.93 -11.76
CA VAL A 106 20.89 -10.34 -12.33
C VAL A 106 20.78 -11.84 -12.30
N SER A 107 20.56 -12.40 -13.48
CA SER A 107 20.35 -13.81 -13.69
C SER A 107 21.71 -14.47 -13.53
N LYS A 108 22.12 -14.55 -12.27
CA LYS A 108 23.11 -15.45 -11.72
C LYS A 108 22.80 -15.41 -10.24
N ALA A 109 22.28 -16.50 -9.71
CA ALA A 109 22.44 -16.80 -8.30
C ALA A 109 23.96 -16.93 -8.08
N GLU A 110 24.66 -15.80 -8.00
CA GLU A 110 25.97 -15.76 -7.44
C GLU A 110 25.72 -16.11 -5.99
N LYS A 111 26.05 -17.36 -5.65
CA LYS A 111 25.80 -17.91 -4.33
C LYS A 111 26.39 -16.92 -3.34
N LEU A 112 25.53 -16.23 -2.59
CA LEU A 112 25.94 -15.29 -1.56
C LEU A 112 27.01 -15.98 -0.71
N SER A 113 28.00 -15.21 -0.28
CA SER A 113 28.99 -15.79 0.62
C SER A 113 28.26 -16.34 1.85
N PRO A 114 28.74 -17.43 2.47
CA PRO A 114 28.11 -17.97 3.68
C PRO A 114 27.88 -16.92 4.79
N ALA A 115 28.70 -15.85 4.79
CA ALA A 115 28.53 -14.71 5.69
C ALA A 115 27.31 -13.84 5.33
N LEU A 116 27.08 -13.57 4.04
CA LEU A 116 25.92 -12.80 3.58
C LEU A 116 24.61 -13.59 3.75
N ASP A 117 24.64 -14.90 3.50
CA ASP A 117 23.51 -15.80 3.81
C ASP A 117 23.19 -15.77 5.31
N HIS A 118 24.23 -15.77 6.15
CA HIS A 118 24.05 -15.69 7.60
C HIS A 118 23.47 -14.34 8.02
N LEU A 119 23.95 -13.24 7.44
CA LEU A 119 23.42 -11.90 7.69
C LEU A 119 21.94 -11.79 7.30
N ALA A 120 21.56 -12.27 6.11
CA ALA A 120 20.18 -12.27 5.67
C ALA A 120 19.28 -13.09 6.61
N ALA A 121 19.73 -14.26 7.05
CA ALA A 121 19.01 -15.07 8.03
C ALA A 121 18.84 -14.35 9.38
N THR A 122 19.88 -13.66 9.85
CA THR A 122 19.85 -12.86 11.08
C THR A 122 18.86 -11.70 10.95
N LEU A 123 18.90 -10.94 9.86
CA LEU A 123 17.97 -9.83 9.59
C LEU A 123 16.51 -10.30 9.62
N VAL A 124 16.19 -11.43 8.98
CA VAL A 124 14.83 -11.99 9.00
C VAL A 124 14.42 -12.42 10.41
N LYS A 125 15.33 -13.05 11.17
CA LYS A 125 15.07 -13.51 12.53
C LYS A 125 14.81 -12.33 13.49
N GLU A 126 15.65 -11.31 13.44
CA GLU A 126 15.51 -10.13 14.31
C GLU A 126 14.27 -9.33 13.91
N PHE A 127 13.97 -9.18 12.62
CA PHE A 127 12.72 -8.56 12.17
C PHE A 127 11.48 -9.33 12.66
N ASN A 128 11.47 -10.66 12.56
CA ASN A 128 10.35 -11.45 13.07
C ASN A 128 10.15 -11.23 14.58
N THR A 129 11.25 -11.20 15.34
CA THR A 129 11.23 -10.96 16.78
C THR A 129 10.68 -9.56 17.09
N PHE A 130 11.17 -8.55 16.38
CA PHE A 130 10.70 -7.18 16.48
C PHE A 130 9.20 -7.06 16.15
N PHE A 131 8.76 -7.66 15.05
CA PHE A 131 7.38 -7.64 14.60
C PHE A 131 6.42 -8.23 15.65
N PHE A 132 6.72 -9.42 16.18
CA PHE A 132 5.87 -10.05 17.18
C PHE A 132 5.93 -9.35 18.55
N LYS A 133 7.04 -8.67 18.88
CA LYS A 133 7.11 -7.81 20.06
C LYS A 133 6.20 -6.59 19.93
N THR A 134 6.17 -5.98 18.73
CA THR A 134 5.38 -4.77 18.44
C THR A 134 3.89 -5.07 18.35
N TYR A 135 3.48 -6.08 17.60
CA TYR A 135 2.05 -6.38 17.34
C TYR A 135 1.45 -7.48 18.22
N LYS A 136 2.28 -8.20 19.00
CA LYS A 136 1.87 -9.29 19.90
C LYS A 136 0.94 -10.31 19.20
N ASN A 137 -0.25 -10.53 19.75
CA ASN A 137 -1.20 -11.56 19.31
C ASN A 137 -2.18 -11.11 18.22
N ALA A 138 -2.06 -9.88 17.70
CA ALA A 138 -3.04 -9.29 16.78
C ALA A 138 -2.57 -8.96 15.35
N PRO A 139 -1.56 -9.61 14.74
CA PRO A 139 -1.24 -9.33 13.35
C PRO A 139 -2.23 -10.03 12.40
N SER A 140 -2.81 -9.28 11.46
CA SER A 140 -3.68 -9.82 10.39
C SER A 140 -2.89 -10.46 9.25
N PHE A 141 -1.56 -10.35 9.28
CA PHE A 141 -0.64 -10.87 8.26
C PHE A 141 0.70 -11.28 8.89
N LEU A 142 1.47 -12.10 8.17
CA LEU A 142 2.78 -12.58 8.62
C LEU A 142 3.89 -11.53 8.38
N PRO A 143 4.92 -11.46 9.24
CA PRO A 143 6.04 -10.52 9.08
C PRO A 143 6.74 -10.62 7.71
N CYS A 144 6.81 -11.83 7.14
CA CYS A 144 7.38 -12.07 5.81
C CYS A 144 6.66 -11.37 4.66
N LYS A 145 5.45 -10.82 4.89
CA LYS A 145 4.76 -9.96 3.92
C LYS A 145 5.31 -8.54 3.87
N LEU A 146 6.04 -8.12 4.90
CA LEU A 146 6.68 -6.82 4.99
C LEU A 146 8.20 -6.91 4.85
N PHE A 147 8.79 -7.96 5.41
CA PHE A 147 10.22 -8.19 5.34
C PHE A 147 10.54 -9.68 5.45
N GLY A 148 11.06 -10.25 4.36
CA GLY A 148 11.50 -11.64 4.27
C GLY A 148 12.90 -11.75 3.66
N PHE A 149 13.24 -12.94 3.17
CA PHE A 149 14.55 -13.19 2.58
C PHE A 149 14.84 -12.36 1.33
N LEU A 150 13.82 -11.91 0.60
CA LEU A 150 14.02 -11.06 -0.56
C LEU A 150 14.60 -9.70 -0.16
N GLU A 151 13.98 -9.04 0.83
CA GLU A 151 14.45 -7.76 1.36
C GLU A 151 15.77 -7.93 2.13
N ALA A 152 15.91 -9.00 2.91
CA ALA A 152 17.12 -9.26 3.67
C ALA A 152 18.34 -9.56 2.79
N ASN A 153 18.17 -10.32 1.70
CA ASN A 153 19.25 -10.57 0.74
C ASN A 153 19.66 -9.27 0.04
N TYR A 154 18.69 -8.40 -0.27
CA TYR A 154 19.00 -7.11 -0.90
C TYR A 154 19.84 -6.20 0.01
N ILE A 155 19.56 -6.20 1.32
CA ILE A 155 20.38 -5.51 2.31
C ILE A 155 21.75 -6.18 2.46
N ALA A 156 21.81 -7.51 2.50
CA ALA A 156 23.06 -8.25 2.61
C ALA A 156 23.99 -8.04 1.39
N GLU A 157 23.44 -8.05 0.17
CA GLU A 157 24.17 -7.73 -1.05
C GLU A 157 24.69 -6.29 -1.05
N GLY A 158 23.93 -5.37 -0.46
CA GLY A 158 24.30 -3.96 -0.29
C GLY A 158 25.19 -3.66 0.91
N PHE A 159 25.57 -4.66 1.72
CA PHE A 159 26.21 -4.49 3.03
C PHE A 159 27.48 -3.62 2.96
N ASP A 160 28.35 -3.85 1.99
CA ASP A 160 29.60 -3.09 1.82
C ASP A 160 29.35 -1.60 1.51
N SER A 161 28.16 -1.26 1.01
CA SER A 161 27.76 0.10 0.64
C SER A 161 26.87 0.77 1.69
N THR A 162 26.30 0.03 2.64
CA THR A 162 25.44 0.58 3.70
C THR A 162 26.27 1.30 4.76
N LYS A 163 26.16 2.63 4.83
CA LYS A 163 26.87 3.50 5.78
C LYS A 163 25.94 4.04 6.87
N GLY A 164 24.63 3.87 6.74
CA GLY A 164 23.67 4.29 7.75
C GLY A 164 22.23 3.82 7.49
N THR A 165 21.34 4.16 8.42
CA THR A 165 19.89 3.88 8.33
C THR A 165 19.21 4.48 7.10
N LYS A 166 19.79 5.53 6.49
CA LYS A 166 19.31 6.11 5.24
C LYS A 166 19.47 5.17 4.06
N ASP A 167 20.60 4.45 3.97
CA ASP A 167 20.84 3.51 2.87
C ASP A 167 19.88 2.33 2.98
N ILE A 168 19.63 1.84 4.19
CA ILE A 168 18.63 0.79 4.46
C ILE A 168 17.22 1.26 4.08
N ARG A 169 16.87 2.51 4.42
CA ARG A 169 15.57 3.11 4.04
C ARG A 169 15.41 3.17 2.52
N ASP A 170 16.44 3.59 1.81
CA ASP A 170 16.41 3.70 0.35
C ASP A 170 16.33 2.32 -0.33
N LEU A 171 17.00 1.32 0.25
CA LEU A 171 16.94 -0.08 -0.22
C LEU A 171 15.56 -0.71 0.00
N MET A 172 14.94 -0.48 1.17
CA MET A 172 13.61 -1.02 1.48
C MET A 172 12.50 -0.30 0.73
N GLY A 173 12.57 1.04 0.67
CA GLY A 173 11.48 1.89 0.24
C GLY A 173 10.21 1.72 1.08
N GLY A 174 9.17 2.48 0.73
CA GLY A 174 7.85 2.36 1.35
C GLY A 174 7.76 2.91 2.78
N GLU A 175 6.66 2.58 3.45
CA GLU A 175 6.40 2.94 4.85
C GLU A 175 7.05 1.91 5.78
N LEU A 176 7.71 2.40 6.82
CA LEU A 176 8.50 1.61 7.77
C LEU A 176 7.89 1.71 9.16
N MET A 177 8.04 0.66 9.97
CA MET A 177 7.61 0.71 11.36
C MET A 177 8.56 1.57 12.20
N ASP A 178 8.03 2.21 13.24
CA ASP A 178 8.83 2.95 14.22
C ASP A 178 9.87 2.02 14.86
N GLY A 179 11.16 2.37 14.74
CA GLY A 179 12.27 1.58 15.27
C GLY A 179 12.75 0.43 14.37
N GLN A 180 12.11 0.18 13.21
CA GLN A 180 12.53 -0.86 12.28
C GLN A 180 13.93 -0.61 11.71
N LEU A 181 14.22 0.63 11.31
CA LEU A 181 15.52 0.98 10.73
C LEU A 181 16.66 0.84 11.74
N ASP A 182 16.43 1.24 12.99
CA ASP A 182 17.43 1.14 14.04
C ASP A 182 17.75 -0.32 14.33
N MET A 183 16.72 -1.17 14.44
CA MET A 183 16.88 -2.62 14.61
C MET A 183 17.63 -3.28 13.43
N LEU A 184 17.28 -2.93 12.19
CA LEU A 184 17.97 -3.48 11.01
C LEU A 184 19.42 -3.00 10.91
N TYR A 185 19.69 -1.75 11.28
CA TYR A 185 21.05 -1.22 11.28
C TYR A 185 21.92 -1.82 12.39
N GLU A 186 21.36 -2.09 13.57
CA GLU A 186 22.06 -2.82 14.63
C GLU A 186 22.50 -4.22 14.16
N CYS A 187 21.73 -4.89 13.32
CA CYS A 187 22.10 -6.18 12.74
C CYS A 187 23.25 -6.11 11.71
N VAL A 188 23.52 -4.92 11.18
CA VAL A 188 24.56 -4.65 10.16
C VAL A 188 25.87 -4.16 10.81
N LEU A 189 25.83 -3.73 12.07
CA LEU A 189 27.01 -3.29 12.83
C LEU A 189 27.85 -4.44 13.42
N TYR A 190 27.31 -5.66 13.45
CA TYR A 190 27.95 -6.87 13.98
C TYR A 190 28.21 -7.89 12.87
#